data_AF-A0A9P6T3T1-F1
#
_entry.id   AF-A0A9P6T3T1-F1
#
_cell.length_a   1.000
_cell.length_b   1.000
_cell.length_c   1.000
_cell.angle_alpha   90.00
_cell.angle_beta   90.00
_cell.angle_gamma   90.00
#
_symmetry.space_group_name_H-M   'P 1'
#
loop_
_entity.id
_entity.type
_entity.pdbx_description
1 polymer ?
#
loop_
_entity_poly.entity_id
_entity_poly.type
_entity_poly.pdbx_seq_one_letter_code
_entity_poly.pdbx_strand_id
1 'polypeptide(L)'
;MFPHIPTAAIHYDLQKTGSVEQTCDNILRDGALPMPPAPRPPTPPAPSSSTSVAGSSSGVNQSVNSNLIQRFKLQEAAEKNLVPEEPSKVWGDSAEKRQEVFKSRKEYMVLQARKRFLEQEARKAQEAEAKAKEVEASA
;
A
#
# COMPACT_ATOMS: atom_id res chain seq x y z
N MET A 1 6.30 -22.92 -22.34
CA MET A 1 7.53 -22.27 -22.83
C MET A 1 8.78 -23.03 -22.40
N PHE A 2 8.96 -23.39 -21.12
CA PHE A 2 10.15 -24.13 -20.67
C PHE A 2 9.79 -25.42 -19.91
N PRO A 3 9.49 -26.53 -20.62
CA PRO A 3 9.08 -27.79 -19.98
C PRO A 3 10.23 -28.55 -19.30
N HIS A 4 11.48 -28.20 -19.61
CA HIS A 4 12.69 -28.82 -19.06
C HIS A 4 13.20 -28.15 -17.78
N ILE A 5 12.68 -26.96 -17.44
CA ILE A 5 13.09 -26.22 -16.24
C ILE A 5 12.16 -26.59 -15.07
N PRO A 6 12.70 -26.96 -13.89
CA PRO A 6 11.88 -27.29 -12.74
C PRO A 6 11.11 -26.06 -12.23
N THR A 7 9.84 -26.25 -11.91
CA THR A 7 8.95 -25.19 -11.40
C THR A 7 9.47 -24.52 -10.14
N ALA A 8 10.14 -25.28 -9.27
CA ALA A 8 10.76 -24.76 -8.05
C ALA A 8 11.84 -23.69 -8.34
N ALA A 9 12.63 -23.86 -9.40
CA ALA A 9 13.64 -22.89 -9.80
C ALA A 9 13.01 -21.65 -10.43
N ILE A 10 11.94 -21.82 -11.21
CA ILE A 10 11.17 -20.70 -11.78
C ILE A 10 10.57 -19.85 -10.66
N HIS A 11 9.97 -20.48 -9.65
CA HIS A 11 9.39 -19.76 -8.51
C HIS A 11 10.44 -18.96 -7.75
N TYR A 12 11.61 -19.56 -7.53
CA TYR A 12 12.71 -18.91 -6.83
C TYR A 12 13.28 -17.72 -7.61
N ASP A 13 13.45 -17.86 -8.93
CA ASP A 13 13.92 -16.75 -9.76
C ASP A 13 12.87 -15.63 -9.85
N LEU A 14 11.58 -15.97 -10.00
CA LEU A 14 10.48 -14.99 -9.96
C LEU A 14 10.41 -14.23 -8.62
N GLN A 15 10.71 -14.89 -7.50
CA GLN A 15 10.80 -14.22 -6.19
C GLN A 15 11.95 -13.22 -6.13
N LYS A 16 13.04 -13.42 -6.89
CA LYS A 16 14.17 -12.49 -6.98
C LYS A 16 13.94 -11.37 -7.99
N THR A 17 13.47 -11.69 -9.19
CA THR A 17 13.34 -10.75 -10.31
C THR A 17 12.03 -9.97 -10.27
N GLY A 18 10.95 -10.59 -9.80
CA GLY A 18 9.60 -10.01 -9.80
C GLY A 18 8.98 -9.81 -11.19
N SER A 19 9.61 -10.31 -12.25
CA SER A 19 9.17 -10.14 -13.64
C SER A 19 9.34 -11.42 -14.44
N VAL A 20 8.28 -11.81 -15.16
CA VAL A 20 8.27 -13.02 -15.99
C VAL A 20 9.22 -12.89 -17.17
N GLU A 21 9.27 -11.71 -17.81
CA GLU A 21 10.15 -11.46 -18.95
C GLU A 21 11.63 -11.62 -18.57
N GLN A 22 12.02 -11.07 -17.42
CA GLN A 22 13.39 -11.16 -16.92
C GLN A 22 13.78 -12.62 -16.61
N THR A 23 12.86 -13.40 -16.05
CA THR A 23 13.08 -14.83 -15.80
C THR A 23 13.18 -15.62 -17.10
N CYS A 24 12.40 -15.29 -18.13
CA CYS A 24 12.54 -15.89 -19.46
C CYS A 24 13.92 -15.59 -20.07
N ASP A 25 14.39 -14.35 -19.98
CA ASP A 25 15.73 -13.96 -20.46
C ASP A 25 16.85 -14.70 -19.73
N ASN A 26 16.74 -14.87 -18.41
CA ASN A 26 17.70 -15.64 -17.61
C ASN A 26 17.75 -17.11 -18.06
N ILE A 27 16.57 -17.72 -18.30
CA ILE A 27 16.49 -19.10 -18.81
C ILE A 27 17.15 -19.21 -20.19
N LEU A 28 16.93 -18.25 -21.09
CA LEU A 28 17.51 -18.27 -22.43
C LEU A 28 19.03 -18.02 -22.44
N ARG A 29 19.53 -17.21 -21.50
CA ARG A 29 20.96 -16.91 -21.37
C ARG A 29 21.76 -18.07 -20.79
N ASP A 30 21.32 -18.60 -19.66
CA ASP A 30 22.08 -19.57 -18.87
C ASP A 30 21.66 -21.01 -19.16
N GLY A 31 20.52 -21.21 -19.84
CA GLY A 31 19.95 -22.53 -20.14
C GLY A 31 19.37 -23.26 -18.92
N ALA A 32 19.58 -22.73 -17.72
CA ALA A 32 19.08 -23.27 -16.45
C ALA A 32 18.92 -22.16 -15.41
N LEU A 33 18.06 -22.38 -14.42
CA LEU A 33 17.86 -21.46 -13.29
C LEU A 33 18.54 -21.99 -12.02
N PRO A 34 19.00 -21.11 -11.12
CA PRO A 34 19.56 -21.51 -9.85
C PRO A 34 18.51 -22.26 -9.01
N MET A 35 18.87 -23.46 -8.55
CA MET A 35 18.02 -24.25 -7.66
C MET A 35 17.77 -23.47 -6.36
N PRO A 36 16.53 -23.42 -5.84
CA PRO A 36 16.28 -22.84 -4.53
C PRO A 36 17.11 -23.55 -3.45
N PRO A 37 17.61 -22.82 -2.44
CA PRO A 37 18.28 -23.44 -1.30
C PRO A 37 17.32 -24.39 -0.58
N ALA A 38 17.86 -25.48 -0.03
CA ALA A 38 17.07 -26.47 0.71
C ALA A 38 16.27 -25.79 1.83
N PRO A 39 14.99 -26.18 2.04
CA PRO A 39 14.18 -25.64 3.12
C PRO A 39 14.89 -25.87 4.46
N ARG A 40 15.15 -24.78 5.19
CA ARG A 40 15.71 -24.89 6.53
C ARG A 40 14.72 -25.67 7.41
N PRO A 41 15.19 -26.60 8.26
CA PRO A 41 14.31 -27.28 9.19
C PRO A 41 13.59 -26.25 10.06
N PRO A 42 12.32 -26.50 10.43
CA PRO A 42 11.59 -25.61 11.31
C PRO A 42 12.36 -25.51 12.63
N THR A 43 12.93 -24.34 12.91
CA THR A 43 13.43 -24.02 14.24
C THR A 43 12.25 -24.12 15.20
N PRO A 44 12.36 -24.85 16.33
CA PRO A 44 11.27 -24.96 17.28
C PRO A 44 10.84 -23.56 17.73
N PRO A 45 9.53 -23.31 17.89
CA PRO A 45 9.04 -22.02 18.34
C PRO A 45 9.61 -21.75 19.75
N ALA A 46 10.40 -20.69 19.87
CA ALA A 46 10.61 -20.06 21.16
C ALA A 46 9.23 -19.64 21.71
N PRO A 47 8.98 -19.71 23.03
CA PRO A 47 7.69 -19.35 23.61
C PRO A 47 7.28 -17.95 23.16
N SER A 48 6.09 -17.92 22.56
CA SER A 48 5.50 -16.79 21.85
C SER A 48 5.13 -15.64 22.78
N SER A 49 5.65 -14.45 22.49
CA SER A 49 4.82 -13.25 22.53
C SER A 49 3.92 -13.28 21.29
N SER A 50 2.61 -13.25 21.49
CA SER A 50 1.56 -13.41 20.49
C SER A 50 1.73 -12.50 19.27
N THR A 51 1.76 -13.08 18.07
CA THR A 51 1.37 -12.36 16.84
C THR A 51 0.67 -13.31 15.88
N SER A 52 -0.62 -13.05 15.69
CA SER A 52 -1.51 -13.69 14.73
C SER A 52 -1.01 -13.50 13.31
N VAL A 53 -0.88 -14.61 12.56
CA VAL A 53 -0.55 -14.62 11.13
C VAL A 53 -1.81 -14.34 10.31
N ALA A 54 -1.85 -13.17 9.68
CA ALA A 54 -2.77 -12.85 8.59
C ALA A 54 -1.96 -12.64 7.30
N GLY A 55 -2.55 -13.00 6.17
CA GLY A 55 -1.89 -13.23 4.89
C GLY A 55 -0.93 -12.14 4.41
N SER A 56 0.10 -12.59 3.69
CA SER A 56 1.11 -11.79 3.03
C SER A 56 0.49 -10.75 2.09
N SER A 57 0.33 -9.53 2.59
CA SER A 57 0.47 -8.33 1.77
C SER A 57 1.83 -7.71 2.11
N SER A 58 2.54 -7.27 1.07
CA SER A 58 3.85 -6.62 1.14
C SER A 58 4.00 -5.72 2.36
N GLY A 59 4.76 -6.17 3.36
CA GLY A 59 5.06 -5.44 4.57
C GLY A 59 5.97 -4.26 4.29
N VAL A 60 5.39 -3.17 3.78
CA VAL A 60 5.92 -1.84 4.08
C VAL A 60 5.98 -1.77 5.60
N ASN A 61 7.18 -1.61 6.16
CA ASN A 61 7.39 -1.13 7.52
C ASN A 61 6.61 0.20 7.65
N GLN A 62 5.33 0.11 8.01
CA GLN A 62 4.51 1.23 8.41
C GLN A 62 5.12 1.64 9.74
N SER A 63 6.06 2.59 9.71
CA SER A 63 6.51 3.32 10.88
C SER A 63 5.30 3.65 11.74
N VAL A 64 5.33 3.19 12.97
CA VAL A 64 4.17 2.74 13.75
C VAL A 64 3.03 3.76 13.91
N ASN A 65 3.20 5.06 13.65
CA ASN A 65 2.13 6.07 13.76
C ASN A 65 2.36 7.35 12.92
N SER A 66 2.98 7.27 11.74
CA SER A 66 3.16 8.49 10.92
C SER A 66 1.86 8.80 10.16
N ASN A 67 1.16 9.89 10.51
CA ASN A 67 -0.01 10.36 9.77
C ASN A 67 0.32 10.53 8.28
N LEU A 68 -0.61 10.19 7.38
CA LEU A 68 -0.43 10.34 5.93
C LEU A 68 -0.02 11.77 5.54
N ILE A 69 -0.58 12.78 6.22
CA ILE A 69 -0.23 14.19 6.04
C ILE A 69 1.26 14.43 6.33
N GLN A 70 1.80 13.86 7.41
CA GLN A 70 3.22 14.01 7.76
C GLN A 70 4.11 13.24 6.78
N ARG A 71 3.68 12.04 6.37
CA ARG A 71 4.43 11.18 5.45
C ARG A 71 4.61 11.82 4.07
N PHE A 72 3.59 12.54 3.60
CA PHE A 72 3.63 13.27 2.34
C PHE A 72 4.00 14.76 2.48
N LYS A 73 4.35 15.21 3.70
CA LYS A 73 4.69 16.62 3.99
C LYS A 73 3.61 17.62 3.55
N LEU A 74 2.35 17.27 3.78
CA LEU A 74 1.16 18.02 3.34
C LEU A 74 0.58 18.94 4.42
N GLN A 75 1.32 19.26 5.49
CA GLN A 75 0.76 20.01 6.64
C GLN A 75 0.12 21.34 6.22
N GLU A 76 0.85 22.14 5.44
CA GLU A 76 0.40 23.49 5.02
C GLU A 76 -0.84 23.43 4.13
N ALA A 77 -0.85 22.53 3.13
CA ALA A 77 -2.01 22.35 2.24
C ALA A 77 -3.23 21.86 3.02
N ALA A 78 -3.00 21.00 4.01
CA ALA A 78 -4.04 20.44 4.82
C ALA A 78 -4.61 21.50 5.80
N GLU A 79 -3.80 22.37 6.39
CA GLU A 79 -4.25 23.48 7.25
C GLU A 79 -5.10 24.49 6.48
N LYS A 80 -4.71 24.82 5.24
CA LYS A 80 -5.47 25.75 4.39
C LYS A 80 -6.74 25.13 3.80
N ASN A 81 -7.01 23.84 4.02
CA ASN A 81 -8.11 23.09 3.39
C ASN A 81 -8.18 23.26 1.85
N LEU A 82 -7.04 23.50 1.21
CA LEU A 82 -6.95 23.57 -0.25
C LEU A 82 -6.89 22.15 -0.79
N VAL A 83 -7.94 21.73 -1.49
CA VAL A 83 -7.91 20.51 -2.30
C VAL A 83 -7.43 20.92 -3.71
N PRO A 84 -6.26 20.43 -4.17
CA PRO A 84 -5.79 20.68 -5.53
C PRO A 84 -6.81 20.22 -6.58
N GLU A 85 -6.69 20.73 -7.81
CA GLU A 85 -7.43 20.20 -8.95
C GLU A 85 -7.17 18.68 -9.11
N GLU A 86 -8.17 17.96 -9.62
CA GLU A 86 -8.03 16.54 -9.90
C GLU A 86 -6.91 16.29 -10.93
N PRO A 87 -5.84 15.58 -10.55
CA PRO A 87 -4.72 15.36 -11.47
C PRO A 87 -5.13 14.42 -12.60
N SER A 88 -4.48 14.59 -13.75
CA SER A 88 -4.76 13.78 -14.94
C SER A 88 -4.59 12.28 -14.67
N LYS A 89 -5.49 11.47 -15.23
CA LYS A 89 -5.45 10.00 -15.10
C LYS A 89 -4.41 9.33 -16.02
N VAL A 90 -3.77 10.09 -16.90
CA VAL A 90 -2.85 9.59 -17.92
C VAL A 90 -1.43 9.57 -17.37
N TRP A 91 -0.71 8.47 -17.60
CA TRP A 91 0.69 8.34 -17.18
C TRP A 91 1.60 9.13 -18.11
N GLY A 92 2.63 9.77 -17.56
CA GLY A 92 3.66 10.41 -18.37
C GLY A 92 4.47 9.39 -19.18
N ASP A 93 4.93 9.84 -20.35
CA ASP A 93 5.74 9.03 -21.27
C ASP A 93 7.13 8.72 -20.70
N SER A 94 7.70 9.64 -19.92
CA SER A 94 8.96 9.45 -19.20
C SER A 94 8.76 9.01 -17.75
N ALA A 95 9.75 8.31 -17.19
CA ALA A 95 9.72 7.86 -15.80
C ALA A 95 9.56 9.02 -14.80
N GLU A 96 10.22 10.15 -15.07
CA GLU A 96 10.17 11.35 -14.24
C GLU A 96 8.77 11.97 -14.22
N LYS A 97 8.17 12.21 -15.40
CA LYS A 97 6.79 12.74 -15.52
C LYS A 97 5.77 11.82 -14.85
N ARG A 98 5.96 10.50 -14.98
CA ARG A 98 5.09 9.52 -14.33
C ARG A 98 5.20 9.57 -12.81
N GLN A 99 6.41 9.76 -12.28
CA GLN A 99 6.62 9.91 -10.84
C GLN A 99 5.95 11.18 -10.31
N GLU A 100 6.01 12.29 -11.05
CA GLU A 100 5.33 13.54 -10.71
C GLU A 100 3.81 13.37 -10.69
N VAL A 101 3.21 12.83 -11.76
CA VAL A 101 1.77 12.56 -11.83
C VAL A 101 1.32 11.68 -10.65
N PHE A 102 2.11 10.66 -10.31
CA PHE A 102 1.79 9.77 -9.19
C PHE A 102 1.90 10.45 -7.83
N LYS A 103 2.87 11.35 -7.63
CA LYS A 103 2.97 12.19 -6.42
C LYS A 103 1.73 13.07 -6.29
N SER A 104 1.41 13.85 -7.33
CA SER A 104 0.25 14.76 -7.32
C SER A 104 -1.06 14.00 -7.05
N ARG A 105 -1.23 12.79 -7.61
CA ARG A 105 -2.40 11.96 -7.36
C ARG A 105 -2.51 11.49 -5.91
N LYS A 106 -1.39 11.12 -5.28
CA LYS A 106 -1.39 10.74 -3.86
C LYS A 106 -1.74 11.92 -2.97
N GLU A 107 -1.17 13.08 -3.25
CA GLU A 107 -1.40 14.30 -2.48
C GLU A 107 -2.87 14.73 -2.57
N TYR A 108 -3.43 14.76 -3.78
CA TYR A 108 -4.86 14.99 -4.02
C TYR A 108 -5.73 14.03 -3.21
N MET A 109 -5.45 12.72 -3.29
CA MET A 109 -6.24 11.70 -2.59
C MET A 109 -6.21 11.89 -1.07
N VAL A 110 -5.04 12.20 -0.49
CA VAL A 110 -4.89 12.41 0.95
C VAL A 110 -5.67 13.64 1.41
N LEU A 111 -5.59 14.74 0.67
CA LEU A 111 -6.31 15.99 1.02
C LEU A 111 -7.82 15.83 0.85
N GLN A 112 -8.27 15.18 -0.23
CA GLN A 112 -9.68 14.89 -0.46
C GLN A 112 -10.25 13.98 0.64
N ALA A 113 -9.51 12.93 1.03
CA ALA A 113 -9.91 12.05 2.12
C ALA A 113 -10.02 12.82 3.45
N ARG A 114 -9.08 13.71 3.76
CA ARG A 114 -9.14 14.57 4.95
C ARG A 114 -10.39 15.45 4.95
N LYS A 115 -10.68 16.11 3.83
CA LYS A 115 -11.88 16.96 3.70
C LYS A 115 -13.16 16.15 3.98
N ARG A 116 -13.32 15.01 3.32
CA ARG A 116 -14.48 14.11 3.53
C ARG A 116 -14.59 13.60 4.95
N PHE A 117 -13.46 13.36 5.62
CA PHE A 117 -13.44 12.90 7.01
C PHE A 117 -13.96 13.98 7.96
N LEU A 118 -13.48 15.23 7.82
CA LEU A 118 -13.94 16.36 8.64
C LEU A 118 -15.43 16.65 8.45
N GLU A 119 -15.92 16.59 7.20
CA GLU A 119 -17.36 16.74 6.89
C GLU A 119 -18.20 15.64 7.57
N GLN A 120 -17.70 14.40 7.58
CA GLN A 120 -18.38 13.28 8.26
C GLN A 120 -18.38 13.43 9.78
N GLU A 121 -17.28 13.89 10.39
CA GLU A 121 -17.23 14.16 11.83
C GLU A 121 -18.22 15.25 12.23
N ALA A 122 -18.29 16.35 11.47
CA ALA A 122 -19.26 17.41 11.71
C ALA A 122 -20.71 16.89 11.60
N ARG A 123 -21.01 16.07 10.58
CA ARG A 123 -22.34 15.47 10.43
C ARG A 123 -22.71 14.55 11.59
N LYS A 124 -21.77 13.70 12.02
CA LYS A 124 -21.98 12.79 13.16
C LYS A 124 -22.17 13.55 14.48
N ALA A 125 -21.45 14.65 14.68
CA ALA A 125 -21.63 15.51 15.85
C ALA A 125 -23.03 16.15 15.87
N GLN A 126 -23.51 16.66 14.73
CA GLN A 126 -24.87 17.20 14.60
C GLN A 126 -25.95 16.14 14.83
N GLU A 127 -25.76 14.94 14.29
CA GLU A 127 -26.69 13.82 14.47
C GLU A 127 -26.75 13.35 15.94
N ALA A 128 -25.60 13.32 16.62
CA ALA A 128 -25.54 13.04 18.06
C ALA A 128 -26.23 14.12 18.91
N GLU A 129 -26.05 15.41 18.56
CA GLU A 129 -26.72 16.51 19.25
C GLU A 129 -28.24 16.50 19.03
N ALA A 130 -28.69 16.23 17.80
CA ALA A 130 -30.11 16.12 17.48
C ALA A 130 -30.77 14.97 18.25
N LYS A 131 -30.09 13.81 18.30
CA LYS A 131 -30.57 12.64 19.06
C LYS A 131 -30.61 12.90 20.57
N ALA A 132 -29.65 13.65 21.12
CA ALA A 132 -29.66 14.03 22.53
C ALA A 132 -30.86 14.93 22.89
N LYS A 133 -31.18 15.92 22.03
CA LYS A 133 -32.35 16.80 22.23
C LYS A 133 -33.68 16.07 22.10
N GLU A 134 -33.79 15.08 21.21
CA GLU A 134 -35.00 14.26 21.07
C GLU A 134 -35.25 13.38 22.32
N VAL A 135 -34.19 12.85 22.93
CA VAL A 135 -34.29 12.08 24.19
C VAL A 135 -34.70 12.97 25.37
N GLU A 136 -34.21 14.22 25.44
CA GLU A 136 -34.57 15.19 26.48
C GLU A 136 -36.01 15.71 26.35
N ALA A 137 -36.54 15.85 25.12
CA ALA A 137 -37.92 16.31 24.89
C ALA A 137 -39.00 15.23 25.11
N SER A 138 -38.60 13.96 25.25
CA SER A 138 -39.49 12.81 25.45
C SER A 138 -39.50 12.30 26.91
N ALA A 139 -38.73 12.94 27.80
CA ALA A 139 -38.67 12.68 29.24
C ALA A 139 -39.42 13.77 30.02
#